data_AF-A0A022KRS6-F1
#
_entry.id   AF-A0A022KRS6-F1
#
_cell.length_a   1.000
_cell.length_b   1.000
_cell.length_c   1.000
_cell.angle_alpha   90.00
_cell.angle_beta   90.00
_cell.angle_gamma   90.00
#
_symmetry.space_group_name_H-M   'P 1'
#
loop_
_entity.id
_entity.type
_entity.pdbx_description
1 polymer ?
#
loop_
_entity_poly.entity_id
_entity_poly.type
_entity_poly.pdbx_seq_one_letter_code
_entity_poly.pdbx_strand_id
1 'polypeptide(L)'
;MPSYRMHLPIGDMRPGITPAEVMEQAELALGTLHVVEKRDVEAPLVGGKRIGRVVLRFAVDSSTWADEDATARQALRVVIDHLEGTTATIAPPFAVLLTRGMGGRFRPIPPG
;
A
#
# COMPACT_ATOMS: atom_id res chain seq x y z
N MET A 1 -9.63 -8.96 13.56
CA MET A 1 -9.12 -8.58 12.24
C MET A 1 -7.73 -7.99 12.40
N PRO A 2 -6.67 -8.67 11.95
CA PRO A 2 -5.36 -8.05 11.81
C PRO A 2 -5.44 -6.82 10.88
N SER A 3 -4.75 -5.75 11.28
CA SER A 3 -4.68 -4.51 10.50
C SER A 3 -3.32 -4.44 9.80
N TYR A 4 -3.34 -4.08 8.53
CA TYR A 4 -2.16 -3.94 7.69
C TYR A 4 -2.03 -2.52 7.17
N ARG A 5 -0.80 -2.12 6.83
CA ARG A 5 -0.55 -0.93 6.02
C ARG A 5 0.34 -1.28 4.85
N MET A 6 -0.13 -0.93 3.66
CA MET A 6 0.72 -0.87 2.48
C MET A 6 1.22 0.56 2.28
N HIS A 7 2.50 0.68 1.96
CA HIS A 7 3.17 1.93 1.65
C HIS A 7 3.67 1.84 0.22
N LEU A 8 3.09 2.65 -0.65
CA LEU A 8 3.25 2.59 -2.10
C LEU A 8 4.00 3.84 -2.57
N PRO A 9 5.31 3.74 -2.87
CA PRO A 9 6.07 4.87 -3.37
C PRO A 9 5.56 5.23 -4.77
N ILE A 10 5.27 6.51 -4.98
CA ILE A 10 4.74 7.01 -6.26
C ILE A 10 5.91 7.56 -7.07
N GLY A 11 6.12 6.98 -8.26
CA GLY A 11 7.09 7.43 -9.24
C GLY A 11 6.49 8.43 -10.22
N ASP A 12 6.74 8.21 -11.50
CA ASP A 12 6.15 9.02 -12.58
C ASP A 12 4.63 8.80 -12.64
N MET A 13 3.89 9.90 -12.57
CA MET A 13 2.44 9.93 -12.80
C MET A 13 2.15 10.06 -14.30
N ARG A 14 1.07 9.45 -14.76
CA ARG A 14 0.61 9.59 -16.13
C ARG A 14 0.17 11.04 -16.42
N PRO A 15 0.26 11.50 -17.69
CA PRO A 15 -0.15 12.86 -18.04
C PRO A 15 -1.60 13.15 -17.64
N GLY A 16 -1.82 14.30 -16.99
CA GLY A 16 -3.14 14.74 -16.54
C GLY A 16 -3.60 14.16 -15.20
N ILE A 17 -2.90 13.16 -14.65
CA ILE A 17 -3.21 12.59 -13.34
C ILE A 17 -2.65 13.46 -12.21
N THR A 18 -3.49 13.70 -11.21
CA THR A 18 -3.16 14.42 -9.98
C THR A 18 -2.83 13.45 -8.84
N PRO A 19 -2.07 13.90 -7.83
CA PRO A 19 -1.83 13.08 -6.63
C PRO A 19 -3.11 12.65 -5.90
N ALA A 20 -4.18 13.46 -5.97
CA ALA A 20 -5.48 13.13 -5.39
C ALA A 20 -6.12 11.94 -6.11
N GLU A 21 -6.08 11.91 -7.44
CA GLU A 21 -6.60 10.80 -8.24
C GLU A 21 -5.79 9.51 -8.01
N VAL A 22 -4.46 9.59 -7.82
CA VAL A 22 -3.65 8.42 -7.42
C VAL A 22 -4.16 7.85 -6.09
N MET A 23 -4.42 8.71 -5.10
CA MET A 23 -4.94 8.28 -3.80
C MET A 23 -6.33 7.65 -3.92
N GLU A 24 -7.23 8.25 -4.69
CA GLU A 24 -8.57 7.72 -4.94
C GLU A 24 -8.54 6.37 -5.65
N GLN A 25 -7.69 6.21 -6.66
CA GLN A 25 -7.56 4.95 -7.39
C GLN A 25 -6.92 3.84 -6.55
N ALA A 26 -5.97 4.18 -5.67
CA ALA A 26 -5.38 3.23 -4.74
C ALA A 26 -6.43 2.71 -3.73
N GLU A 27 -7.24 3.62 -3.18
CA GLU A 27 -8.32 3.28 -2.27
C GLU A 27 -9.41 2.47 -2.97
N LEU A 28 -9.80 2.84 -4.19
CA LEU A 28 -10.78 2.10 -4.99
C LEU A 28 -10.32 0.68 -5.25
N ALA A 29 -9.07 0.49 -5.69
CA ALA A 29 -8.50 -0.84 -5.95
C ALA A 29 -8.52 -1.70 -4.68
N LEU A 30 -8.07 -1.16 -3.55
CA LEU A 30 -8.07 -1.88 -2.28
C LEU A 30 -9.48 -2.16 -1.77
N GLY A 31 -10.40 -1.22 -1.97
CA GLY A 31 -11.81 -1.31 -1.59
C GLY A 31 -12.57 -2.44 -2.28
N THR A 32 -12.06 -2.96 -3.40
CA THR A 32 -12.61 -4.17 -4.05
C THR A 32 -12.32 -5.46 -3.29
N LEU A 33 -11.33 -5.45 -2.38
CA LEU A 33 -10.86 -6.63 -1.65
C LEU A 33 -11.08 -6.51 -0.14
N HIS A 34 -10.82 -5.33 0.42
CA HIS A 34 -10.80 -5.11 1.87
C HIS A 34 -11.39 -3.75 2.24
N VAL A 35 -11.90 -3.67 3.47
CA VAL A 35 -12.31 -2.38 4.05
C VAL A 35 -11.06 -1.53 4.28
N VAL A 36 -11.04 -0.35 3.65
CA VAL A 36 -10.02 0.67 3.88
C VAL A 36 -10.35 1.41 5.17
N GLU A 37 -9.50 1.25 6.19
CA GLU A 37 -9.68 1.86 7.50
C GLU A 37 -9.17 3.30 7.54
N LYS A 38 -8.12 3.60 6.77
CA LYS A 38 -7.49 4.92 6.70
C LYS A 38 -6.62 5.04 5.45
N ARG A 39 -6.56 6.26 4.90
CA ARG A 39 -5.59 6.67 3.88
C ARG A 39 -4.72 7.82 4.38
N ASP A 40 -3.48 7.89 3.93
CA ASP A 40 -2.52 8.92 4.30
C ASP A 40 -1.48 9.14 3.18
N VAL A 41 -0.77 10.26 3.23
CA VAL A 41 0.37 10.56 2.35
C VAL A 41 1.60 10.79 3.21
N GLU A 42 2.68 10.10 2.89
CA GLU A 42 3.94 10.23 3.61
C GLU A 42 5.07 10.58 2.65
N ALA A 43 6.12 11.23 3.17
CA ALA A 43 7.34 11.52 2.43
C ALA A 43 8.58 11.19 3.27
N PRO A 44 8.81 9.91 3.65
CA PRO A 44 9.99 9.50 4.41
C PRO A 44 11.30 9.72 3.63
N LEU A 45 12.41 9.74 4.37
CA LEU A 45 13.74 9.58 3.78
C LEU A 45 14.03 8.09 3.59
N VAL A 46 14.29 7.66 2.36
CA VAL A 46 14.72 6.30 2.00
C VAL A 46 15.99 6.42 1.17
N GLY A 47 17.10 5.82 1.64
CA GLY A 47 18.39 5.92 0.95
C GLY A 47 18.87 7.36 0.74
N GLY A 48 18.57 8.26 1.67
CA GLY A 48 18.94 9.69 1.60
C GLY A 48 18.04 10.56 0.71
N LYS A 49 16.99 10.01 0.09
CA LYS A 49 16.04 10.76 -0.75
C LYS A 49 14.64 10.76 -0.13
N ARG A 50 13.91 11.88 -0.27
CA ARG A 50 12.49 11.95 0.10
C ARG A 50 11.68 11.19 -0.95
N ILE A 51 10.94 10.18 -0.51
CA ILE A 51 10.08 9.36 -1.39
C ILE A 51 8.63 9.62 -1.01
N GLY A 52 7.87 10.27 -1.90
CA GLY A 52 6.43 10.42 -1.74
C GLY A 52 5.74 9.07 -1.85
N ARG A 53 4.88 8.73 -0.89
CA ARG A 53 4.16 7.47 -0.87
C ARG A 53 2.72 7.63 -0.42
N VAL A 54 1.84 6.89 -1.08
CA VAL A 54 0.48 6.63 -0.62
C VAL A 54 0.54 5.56 0.46
N VAL A 55 -0.22 5.76 1.53
CA VAL A 55 -0.35 4.78 2.60
C VAL A 55 -1.81 4.41 2.79
N LEU A 56 -2.11 3.13 2.68
CA LEU A 56 -3.44 2.57 2.89
C LEU A 56 -3.41 1.60 4.06
N ARG A 57 -4.31 1.81 5.01
CA ARG A 57 -4.56 0.92 6.13
C ARG A 57 -5.83 0.12 5.88
N PHE A 58 -5.78 -1.19 6.07
CA PHE A 58 -6.89 -2.08 5.82
C PHE A 58 -6.93 -3.24 6.80
N ALA A 59 -8.12 -3.79 7.00
CA ALA A 59 -8.35 -4.96 7.82
C ALA A 59 -8.42 -6.22 6.94
N VAL A 60 -7.76 -7.29 7.39
CA VAL A 60 -7.88 -8.63 6.80
C VAL A 60 -8.72 -9.48 7.75
N ASP A 61 -9.53 -10.37 7.19
CA ASP A 61 -10.31 -11.33 7.98
C ASP A 61 -9.38 -12.23 8.79
N SER A 62 -9.76 -12.49 10.04
CA SER A 62 -8.94 -13.28 10.95
C SER A 62 -8.83 -14.73 10.46
N SER A 63 -7.61 -15.25 10.38
CA SER A 63 -7.31 -16.65 10.02
C SER A 63 -6.00 -17.08 10.70
N THR A 64 -5.18 -17.91 10.05
CA THR A 64 -3.80 -18.13 10.44
C THR A 64 -2.93 -16.94 10.04
N TRP A 65 -1.82 -16.71 10.75
CA TRP A 65 -0.90 -15.62 10.40
C TRP A 65 -0.39 -15.72 8.96
N ALA A 66 -0.11 -16.95 8.49
CA ALA A 66 0.39 -17.18 7.14
C ALA A 66 -0.65 -16.80 6.07
N ASP A 67 -1.91 -17.20 6.28
CA ASP A 67 -3.00 -16.89 5.34
C ASP A 67 -3.33 -15.40 5.34
N GLU A 68 -3.30 -14.76 6.51
CA GLU A 68 -3.53 -13.32 6.64
C GLU A 68 -2.43 -12.51 5.93
N ASP A 69 -1.16 -12.89 6.10
CA ASP A 69 -0.03 -12.25 5.42
C ASP A 69 -0.10 -12.48 3.90
N ALA A 70 -0.47 -13.68 3.45
CA ALA A 70 -0.66 -14.00 2.04
C ALA A 70 -1.79 -13.18 1.41
N THR A 71 -2.91 -13.05 2.11
CA THR A 71 -4.04 -12.21 1.69
C THR A 71 -3.62 -10.74 1.58
N ALA A 72 -2.89 -10.22 2.56
CA ALA A 72 -2.37 -8.85 2.52
C ALA A 72 -1.39 -8.61 1.35
N ARG A 73 -0.56 -9.61 0.99
CA ARG A 73 0.32 -9.54 -0.20
C ARG A 73 -0.46 -9.56 -1.50
N GLN A 74 -1.52 -10.37 -1.59
CA GLN A 74 -2.40 -10.37 -2.75
C GLN A 74 -3.01 -8.99 -2.95
N ALA A 75 -3.53 -8.38 -1.88
CA ALA A 75 -4.07 -7.02 -1.94
C ALA A 75 -3.03 -6.00 -2.40
N LEU A 76 -1.80 -6.07 -1.88
CA LEU A 76 -0.69 -5.22 -2.33
C LEU A 76 -0.43 -5.36 -3.83
N ARG A 77 -0.38 -6.60 -4.35
CA ARG A 77 -0.17 -6.87 -5.78
C ARG A 77 -1.27 -6.24 -6.64
N VAL A 78 -2.53 -6.47 -6.28
CA VAL A 78 -3.69 -5.92 -7.01
C VAL A 78 -3.65 -4.39 -7.06
N VAL A 79 -3.32 -3.73 -5.95
CA VAL A 79 -3.25 -2.27 -5.90
C VAL A 79 -2.08 -1.74 -6.73
N ILE A 80 -0.89 -2.38 -6.68
CA ILE A 80 0.25 -2.01 -7.52
C ILE A 80 -0.13 -2.12 -9.00
N ASP A 81 -0.64 -3.29 -9.41
CA ASP A 81 -0.98 -3.55 -10.81
C ASP A 81 -2.06 -2.57 -11.31
N HIS A 82 -3.05 -2.23 -10.47
CA HIS A 82 -4.06 -1.22 -10.80
C HIS A 82 -3.45 0.17 -10.99
N LEU A 83 -2.62 0.63 -10.06
CA LEU A 83 -2.01 1.96 -10.15
C LEU A 83 -1.08 2.08 -11.35
N GLU A 84 -0.23 1.09 -11.60
CA GLU A 84 0.65 1.07 -12.78
C GLU A 84 -0.15 1.02 -14.09
N GLY A 85 -1.29 0.33 -14.08
CA GLY A 85 -2.23 0.22 -15.20
C GLY A 85 -3.06 1.48 -15.47
N THR A 86 -3.20 2.40 -14.51
CA THR A 86 -4.19 3.49 -14.59
C THR A 86 -3.64 4.89 -14.30
N THR A 87 -2.75 5.06 -13.32
CA THR A 87 -2.42 6.38 -12.75
C THR A 87 -0.93 6.72 -12.71
N ALA A 88 -0.09 5.84 -12.16
CA ALA A 88 1.31 6.15 -11.88
C ALA A 88 2.17 4.88 -11.76
N THR A 89 3.47 5.01 -11.98
CA THR A 89 4.44 3.94 -11.70
C THR A 89 4.68 3.80 -10.20
N ILE A 90 4.94 2.58 -9.73
CA ILE A 90 5.32 2.33 -8.34
C ILE A 90 6.85 2.28 -8.24
N ALA A 91 7.45 3.41 -7.85
CA ALA A 91 8.91 3.55 -7.85
C ALA A 91 9.43 4.38 -6.67
N PRO A 92 10.58 3.99 -6.08
CA PRO A 92 11.36 2.81 -6.43
C PRO A 92 10.78 1.52 -5.80
N PRO A 93 10.90 0.35 -6.46
CA PRO A 93 10.31 -0.90 -5.95
C PRO A 93 10.79 -1.31 -4.54
N PHE A 94 12.05 -1.01 -4.20
CA PHE A 94 12.61 -1.31 -2.87
C PHE A 94 11.98 -0.49 -1.73
N ALA A 95 11.25 0.59 -2.04
CA ALA A 95 10.56 1.41 -1.04
C ALA A 95 9.10 0.98 -0.82
N VAL A 96 8.62 -0.03 -1.55
CA VAL A 96 7.34 -0.69 -1.27
C VAL A 96 7.46 -1.41 0.07
N LEU A 97 6.50 -1.17 0.96
CA LEU A 97 6.49 -1.80 2.27
C LEU A 97 5.09 -2.27 2.64
N LEU A 98 5.00 -3.48 3.17
CA LEU A 98 3.79 -4.01 3.78
C LEU A 98 4.07 -4.27 5.26
N THR A 99 3.25 -3.71 6.13
CA THR A 99 3.40 -3.83 7.58
C THR A 99 2.13 -4.37 8.22
N ARG A 100 2.31 -5.10 9.32
CA ARG A 100 1.25 -5.67 10.14
C ARG A 100 1.21 -5.00 11.51
N GLY A 101 0.01 -4.67 11.97
CA GLY A 101 -0.26 -4.10 13.29
C GLY A 101 -0.16 -5.16 14.39
N MET A 102 0.70 -4.91 15.37
CA MET A 102 0.93 -5.75 16.55
C MET A 102 1.07 -4.85 17.79
N GLY A 103 0.08 -4.86 18.68
CA GLY A 103 0.15 -4.13 19.96
C GLY A 103 0.36 -2.61 19.82
N GLY A 104 -0.33 -1.98 18.87
CA GLY A 104 -0.23 -0.53 18.61
C GLY A 104 0.99 -0.10 17.78
N ARG A 105 1.84 -1.03 17.35
CA ARG A 105 2.96 -0.77 16.43
C ARG A 105 2.78 -1.53 15.12
N PHE A 106 3.23 -0.93 14.02
CA PHE A 106 3.27 -1.61 12.73
C PHE A 106 4.68 -2.12 12.47
N ARG A 107 4.81 -3.38 12.08
CA ARG A 107 6.09 -4.02 11.75
C ARG A 107 6.06 -4.54 10.33
N PRO A 108 7.16 -4.43 9.55
CA PRO A 108 7.26 -5.08 8.25
C PRO A 108 6.95 -6.57 8.34
N ILE A 109 6.16 -7.09 7.40
CA ILE A 109 6.11 -8.53 7.18
C ILE A 109 7.30 -8.92 6.29
N PRO A 110 7.90 -10.12 6.46
CA PRO A 110 8.99 -10.60 5.59
C PRO A 110 8.59 -10.53 4.11
N PRO A 111 9.50 -10.47 3.13
CA PRO A 111 9.13 -10.79 1.74
C PRO A 111 8.59 -12.23 1.68
N GLY A 112 7.58 -12.46 0.84
CA GLY A 112 6.96 -13.77 0.63
C GLY A 112 7.65 -14.57 -0.46
#